data_AF-A0A452YHD7-F1
#
_entry.id   AF-A0A452YHD7-F1
#
_cell.length_a   1.000
_cell.length_b   1.000
_cell.length_c   1.000
_cell.angle_alpha   90.00
_cell.angle_beta   90.00
_cell.angle_gamma   90.00
#
_symmetry.space_group_name_H-M   'P 1'
#
loop_
_entity.id
_entity.type
_entity.pdbx_description
1 polymer ?
#
loop_
_entity_poly.entity_id
_entity_poly.type
_entity_poly.pdbx_seq_one_letter_code
_entity_poly.pdbx_strand_id
1 'polypeptide(L)'
;HLVLFLKEHGIEKYNDVCAAYVDKMNKVLSEDFRVYLEALESLKLDIGVSTDVIGYDANVVDLIPRGREQLRNHRFMFSLGERSNILKEIDQPGLVPCISEANSLKYPYEVIFRSLQKLLMDTASSEYIFIKAFFRDESMFYRVFEGPVAVIDENMKLTLANSHDAICLMLMICITKKHQEYELCFLW
;
A
#
# COMPACT_ATOMS: atom_id res chain seq x y z
N HIS A 1 3.73 -29.74 -17.54
CA HIS A 1 3.25 -30.91 -18.30
C HIS A 1 1.73 -31.04 -18.30
N LEU A 2 1.04 -31.03 -17.15
CA LEU A 2 -0.43 -31.18 -17.10
C LEU A 2 -1.20 -30.06 -17.83
N VAL A 3 -0.90 -28.79 -17.58
CA VAL A 3 -1.63 -27.66 -18.18
C VAL A 3 -1.46 -27.59 -19.69
N LEU A 4 -0.25 -27.86 -20.20
CA LEU A 4 0.02 -27.96 -21.63
C LEU A 4 -0.76 -29.10 -22.28
N PHE A 5 -0.80 -30.26 -21.62
CA PHE A 5 -1.60 -31.40 -22.09
C PHE A 5 -3.08 -31.05 -22.18
N LEU A 6 -3.65 -30.39 -21.15
CA LEU A 6 -5.04 -29.95 -21.16
C LEU A 6 -5.30 -28.90 -22.26
N LYS A 7 -4.36 -27.98 -22.49
CA LYS A 7 -4.48 -26.97 -23.54
C LYS A 7 -4.53 -27.60 -24.94
N GLU A 8 -3.79 -28.67 -25.16
CA GLU A 8 -3.74 -29.39 -26.45
C GLU A 8 -4.89 -30.39 -26.64
N HIS A 9 -5.31 -31.08 -25.58
CA HIS A 9 -6.20 -32.25 -25.67
C HIS A 9 -7.59 -32.04 -25.04
N GLY A 10 -7.82 -30.93 -24.33
CA GLY A 10 -9.03 -30.71 -23.56
C GLY A 10 -9.24 -29.24 -23.21
N ILE A 11 -9.41 -28.39 -24.23
CA ILE A 11 -9.49 -26.93 -24.08
C ILE A 11 -10.58 -26.47 -23.10
N GLU A 12 -11.72 -27.17 -23.05
CA GLU A 12 -12.78 -26.88 -22.09
C GLU A 12 -12.30 -27.06 -20.65
N LYS A 13 -11.59 -28.16 -20.36
CA LYS A 13 -11.03 -28.43 -19.02
C LYS A 13 -9.88 -27.50 -18.67
N TYR A 14 -9.07 -27.12 -19.66
CA TYR A 14 -8.09 -26.06 -19.47
C TYR A 14 -8.76 -24.74 -19.05
N ASN A 15 -9.83 -24.33 -19.77
CA ASN A 15 -10.56 -23.10 -19.47
C ASN A 15 -11.23 -23.15 -18.09
N ASP A 16 -11.81 -24.29 -17.71
CA ASP A 16 -12.38 -24.52 -16.36
C ASP A 16 -11.32 -24.30 -15.27
N VAL A 17 -10.12 -24.85 -15.46
CA VAL A 17 -9.00 -24.69 -14.52
C VAL A 17 -8.52 -23.24 -14.46
N CYS A 18 -8.39 -22.57 -15.61
CA CYS A 18 -8.02 -21.15 -15.66
C CYS A 18 -9.05 -20.27 -14.95
N ALA A 19 -10.34 -20.51 -15.18
CA ALA A 19 -11.41 -19.76 -14.53
C ALA A 19 -11.41 -19.99 -13.01
N ALA A 20 -11.28 -21.24 -12.56
CA ALA A 20 -11.20 -21.57 -11.14
C ALA A 20 -9.97 -20.96 -10.46
N TYR A 21 -8.83 -20.93 -11.14
CA TYR A 21 -7.61 -20.28 -10.65
C TYR A 21 -7.82 -18.78 -10.46
N VAL A 22 -8.32 -18.11 -11.50
CA VAL A 22 -8.58 -16.67 -11.49
C VAL A 22 -9.53 -16.30 -10.36
N ASP A 23 -10.66 -17.01 -10.23
CA ASP A 23 -11.66 -16.77 -9.18
C ASP A 23 -11.05 -16.95 -7.78
N LYS A 24 -10.31 -18.04 -7.59
CA LYS A 24 -9.71 -18.34 -6.29
C LYS A 24 -8.64 -17.33 -5.90
N MET A 25 -7.72 -17.01 -6.80
CA MET A 25 -6.62 -16.09 -6.50
C MET A 25 -7.10 -14.64 -6.36
N ASN A 26 -8.03 -14.20 -7.20
CA ASN A 26 -8.66 -12.89 -7.04
C ASN A 26 -9.28 -12.75 -5.64
N LYS A 27 -10.03 -13.75 -5.19
CA LYS A 27 -10.65 -13.76 -3.85
C LYS A 27 -9.62 -13.77 -2.72
N VAL A 28 -8.61 -14.64 -2.80
CA VAL A 28 -7.58 -14.78 -1.76
C VAL A 28 -6.78 -13.49 -1.63
N LEU A 29 -6.26 -12.98 -2.74
CA LEU A 29 -5.46 -11.76 -2.74
C LEU A 29 -6.28 -10.54 -2.29
N SER A 30 -7.55 -10.44 -2.71
CA SER A 30 -8.42 -9.33 -2.26
C SER A 30 -8.57 -9.32 -0.75
N GLU A 31 -8.78 -10.50 -0.15
CA GLU A 31 -8.89 -10.64 1.30
C GLU A 31 -7.58 -10.33 2.00
N ASP A 32 -6.46 -10.83 1.48
CA ASP A 32 -5.13 -10.58 2.05
C ASP A 32 -4.82 -9.08 2.07
N PHE A 33 -5.08 -8.35 0.96
CA PHE A 33 -4.89 -6.90 0.92
C PHE A 33 -5.85 -6.15 1.82
N ARG A 34 -7.10 -6.60 1.95
CA ARG A 34 -8.08 -5.99 2.86
C ARG A 34 -7.62 -6.09 4.31
N VAL A 35 -7.25 -7.29 4.75
CA VAL A 35 -6.73 -7.53 6.12
C VAL A 35 -5.45 -6.73 6.35
N TYR A 36 -4.56 -6.69 5.36
CA TYR A 36 -3.31 -5.94 5.47
C TYR A 36 -3.55 -4.43 5.60
N LEU A 37 -4.49 -3.88 4.83
CA LEU A 37 -4.88 -2.46 4.90
C LEU A 37 -5.49 -2.12 6.25
N GLU A 38 -6.42 -2.91 6.75
CA GLU A 38 -7.02 -2.73 8.08
C GLU A 38 -5.94 -2.71 9.19
N ALA A 39 -4.96 -3.61 9.10
CA ALA A 39 -3.84 -3.65 10.04
C ALA A 39 -2.89 -2.44 9.88
N LEU A 40 -2.68 -1.95 8.65
CA LEU A 40 -1.87 -0.75 8.42
C LEU A 40 -2.56 0.53 8.89
N GLU A 41 -3.89 0.63 8.77
CA GLU A 41 -4.67 1.75 9.29
C GLU A 41 -4.52 1.88 10.81
N SER A 42 -4.47 0.76 11.52
CA SER A 42 -4.22 0.72 12.97
C SER A 42 -2.88 1.38 13.36
N LEU A 43 -1.91 1.43 12.44
CA LEU A 43 -0.56 1.98 12.64
C LEU A 43 -0.43 3.45 12.21
N LYS A 44 -1.47 4.04 11.64
CA LYS A 44 -1.43 5.42 11.13
C LYS A 44 -1.23 6.42 12.27
N LEU A 45 -0.31 7.36 12.05
CA LEU A 45 -0.12 8.55 12.87
C LEU A 45 -1.09 9.65 12.44
N ASP A 46 -1.84 10.23 13.38
CA ASP A 46 -2.71 11.37 13.12
C ASP A 46 -1.90 12.66 12.99
N ILE A 47 -1.70 13.11 11.75
CA ILE A 47 -1.04 14.38 11.41
C ILE A 47 -2.12 15.35 10.89
N GLY A 48 -2.38 16.43 11.64
CA GLY A 48 -3.21 17.56 11.18
C GLY A 48 -4.72 17.35 11.31
N VAL A 49 -5.25 17.25 12.54
CA VAL A 49 -6.70 17.39 12.77
C VAL A 49 -7.11 18.86 12.60
N SER A 50 -8.19 19.10 11.85
CA SER A 50 -8.74 20.41 11.46
C SER A 50 -9.17 21.34 12.61
N THR A 51 -9.05 20.93 13.87
CA THR A 51 -9.31 21.80 15.03
C THR A 51 -8.17 22.77 15.34
N ASP A 52 -6.98 22.58 14.77
CA ASP A 52 -5.80 23.41 15.08
C ASP A 52 -5.69 24.68 14.23
N VAL A 53 -6.71 25.00 13.42
CA VAL A 53 -6.86 26.31 12.78
C VAL A 53 -7.80 27.19 13.61
N ILE A 54 -7.43 27.45 14.87
CA ILE A 54 -8.08 28.51 15.64
C ILE A 54 -6.99 29.41 16.22
N GLY A 55 -6.72 30.50 15.49
CA GLY A 55 -6.28 31.72 16.14
C GLY A 55 -7.40 32.21 17.04
N TYR A 56 -7.29 31.96 18.34
CA TYR A 56 -8.09 32.65 19.34
C TYR A 56 -7.23 32.87 20.57
N ASP A 57 -6.93 34.15 20.81
CA ASP A 57 -6.36 34.64 22.06
C ASP A 57 -7.19 34.14 23.24
N ALA A 58 -6.64 33.25 24.05
CA ALA A 58 -7.14 33.00 25.40
C ALA A 58 -6.04 32.45 26.30
N ASN A 59 -5.43 33.38 27.03
CA ASN A 59 -4.87 33.24 28.38
C ASN A 59 -3.96 32.04 28.68
N VAL A 60 -2.70 32.41 28.89
CA VAL A 60 -1.65 31.69 29.61
C VAL A 60 -2.21 31.14 30.94
N VAL A 61 -1.77 29.94 31.30
CA VAL A 61 -2.05 29.17 32.54
C VAL A 61 -3.20 28.15 32.39
N ASP A 62 -2.97 27.04 31.69
CA ASP A 62 -2.99 25.67 32.26
C ASP A 62 -2.68 24.59 31.18
N LEU A 63 -2.07 23.46 31.57
CA LEU A 63 -2.01 22.14 30.88
C LEU A 63 -0.94 21.85 29.76
N ILE A 64 0.26 21.50 30.21
CA ILE A 64 1.24 20.57 29.59
C ILE A 64 0.69 19.13 29.72
N PRO A 65 0.66 18.18 28.74
CA PRO A 65 1.67 17.86 27.70
C PRO A 65 1.14 17.70 26.25
N ARG A 66 -0.18 17.74 26.01
CA ARG A 66 -0.78 17.53 24.66
C ARG A 66 -0.34 18.57 23.64
N GLY A 67 -0.07 19.79 24.08
CA GLY A 67 0.46 20.86 23.24
C GLY A 67 1.85 20.57 22.65
N ARG A 68 2.69 19.73 23.30
CA ARG A 68 4.03 19.41 22.76
C ARG A 68 3.99 18.38 21.63
N GLU A 69 3.11 17.39 21.72
CA GLU A 69 2.84 16.45 20.62
C GLU A 69 2.12 17.15 19.47
N GLN A 70 1.12 18.00 19.77
CA GLN A 70 0.44 18.82 18.75
C GLN A 70 1.40 19.78 18.04
N LEU A 71 2.29 20.48 18.76
CA LEU A 71 3.31 21.36 18.15
C LEU A 71 4.41 20.59 17.40
N ARG A 72 4.72 19.33 17.77
CA ARG A 72 5.60 18.44 16.97
C ARG A 72 4.89 17.99 15.69
N ASN A 73 3.64 17.57 15.79
CA ASN A 73 2.81 17.15 14.66
C ASN A 73 2.59 18.30 13.66
N HIS A 74 2.38 19.53 14.14
CA HIS A 74 2.28 20.73 13.30
C HIS A 74 3.60 21.07 12.59
N ARG A 75 4.75 20.89 13.26
CA ARG A 75 6.06 21.02 12.59
C ARG A 75 6.30 19.91 11.57
N PHE A 76 5.84 18.69 11.84
CA PHE A 76 5.96 17.53 10.94
C PHE A 76 5.08 17.65 9.68
N MET A 77 3.95 18.36 9.78
CA MET A 77 3.02 18.61 8.68
C MET A 77 3.62 19.44 7.54
N PHE A 78 4.54 20.37 7.86
CA PHE A 78 5.17 21.27 6.87
C PHE A 78 6.69 21.08 6.71
N SER A 79 7.30 20.12 7.43
CA SER A 79 8.73 19.86 7.32
C SER A 79 9.00 18.58 6.54
N LEU A 80 9.70 18.71 5.40
CA LEU A 80 10.16 17.57 4.61
C LEU A 80 11.19 16.71 5.37
N GLY A 81 12.11 17.36 6.10
CA GLY A 81 13.04 16.79 7.08
C GLY A 81 13.43 15.32 6.88
N GLU A 82 13.29 14.54 7.94
CA GLU A 82 13.59 13.10 7.96
C GLU A 82 12.60 12.26 7.15
N ARG A 83 11.40 12.78 6.84
CA ARG A 83 10.39 12.08 6.03
C ARG A 83 10.90 11.77 4.63
N SER A 84 11.78 12.61 4.09
CA SER A 84 12.45 12.38 2.81
C SER A 84 13.30 11.09 2.76
N ASN A 85 13.73 10.55 3.91
CA ASN A 85 14.51 9.32 3.96
C ASN A 85 13.73 8.10 3.44
N ILE A 86 12.39 8.16 3.42
CA ILE A 86 11.57 7.08 2.83
C ILE A 86 11.94 6.80 1.37
N LEU A 87 12.42 7.80 0.63
CA LEU A 87 12.86 7.66 -0.76
C LEU A 87 14.19 6.90 -0.90
N LYS A 88 14.96 6.74 0.19
CA LYS A 88 16.15 5.89 0.24
C LYS A 88 15.81 4.46 0.65
N GLU A 89 14.63 4.25 1.21
CA GLU A 89 14.14 2.97 1.73
C GLU A 89 13.13 2.31 0.77
N ILE A 90 13.10 2.73 -0.49
CA ILE A 90 12.14 2.25 -1.52
C ILE A 90 12.20 0.74 -1.74
N ASP A 91 13.34 0.09 -1.51
CA ASP A 91 13.51 -1.36 -1.75
C ASP A 91 13.41 -2.22 -0.49
N GLN A 92 13.29 -1.61 0.69
CA GLN A 92 13.22 -2.34 1.96
C GLN A 92 11.99 -3.28 2.03
N PRO A 93 11.96 -4.27 2.92
CA PRO A 93 10.74 -5.05 3.15
C PRO A 93 9.56 -4.15 3.56
N GLY A 94 8.34 -4.58 3.28
CA GLY A 94 7.14 -3.94 3.82
C GLY A 94 7.12 -4.00 5.36
N LEU A 95 6.29 -3.15 5.97
CA LEU A 95 5.98 -3.23 7.39
C LEU A 95 5.38 -4.60 7.71
N VAL A 96 5.69 -5.09 8.92
CA VAL A 96 5.02 -6.26 9.49
C VAL A 96 4.07 -5.74 10.57
N PRO A 97 2.74 -5.71 10.33
CA PRO A 97 1.81 -5.01 11.21
C PRO A 97 1.84 -5.53 12.64
N CYS A 98 1.81 -6.86 12.82
CA CYS A 98 1.87 -7.50 14.13
C CYS A 98 3.10 -7.08 14.97
N ILE A 99 4.28 -6.93 14.33
CA ILE A 99 5.50 -6.47 15.03
C ILE A 99 5.38 -4.99 15.41
N SER A 100 4.83 -4.17 14.53
CA SER A 100 4.67 -2.74 14.80
C SER A 100 3.64 -2.48 15.91
N GLU A 101 2.54 -3.22 15.91
CA GLU A 101 1.51 -3.19 16.95
C GLU A 101 2.08 -3.61 18.31
N ALA A 102 2.84 -4.71 18.36
CA ALA A 102 3.48 -5.19 19.58
C ALA A 102 4.45 -4.16 20.20
N ASN A 103 5.08 -3.32 19.35
CA ASN A 103 5.99 -2.26 19.76
C ASN A 103 5.31 -0.87 19.88
N SER A 104 3.99 -0.78 19.72
CA SER A 104 3.23 0.48 19.75
C SER A 104 3.77 1.56 18.81
N LEU A 105 4.28 1.14 17.64
CA LEU A 105 4.83 2.05 16.64
C LEU A 105 3.71 2.69 15.81
N LYS A 106 3.86 3.97 15.50
CA LYS A 106 2.96 4.74 14.62
C LYS A 106 3.77 5.35 13.49
N TYR A 107 3.20 5.35 12.29
CA TYR A 107 3.90 5.80 11.09
C TYR A 107 3.12 6.89 10.35
N PRO A 108 3.82 7.87 9.75
CA PRO A 108 3.19 8.79 8.82
C PRO A 108 2.73 8.01 7.57
N TYR A 109 1.69 8.51 6.91
CA TYR A 109 0.99 7.72 5.89
C TYR A 109 1.85 7.37 4.67
N GLU A 110 2.85 8.17 4.30
CA GLU A 110 3.76 7.82 3.20
C GLU A 110 4.57 6.54 3.46
N VAL A 111 4.85 6.20 4.72
CA VAL A 111 5.54 4.95 5.08
C VAL A 111 4.59 3.76 4.94
N ILE A 112 3.34 3.94 5.37
CA ILE A 112 2.25 2.98 5.17
C ILE A 112 2.02 2.73 3.67
N PHE A 113 1.92 3.81 2.90
CA PHE A 113 1.75 3.77 1.45
C PHE A 113 2.90 3.02 0.76
N ARG A 114 4.15 3.36 1.10
CA ARG A 114 5.34 2.68 0.59
C ARG A 114 5.30 1.18 0.89
N SER A 115 4.88 0.82 2.10
CA SER A 115 4.76 -0.58 2.48
C SER A 115 3.69 -1.32 1.68
N LEU A 116 2.54 -0.70 1.44
CA LEU A 116 1.47 -1.29 0.63
C LEU A 116 1.93 -1.48 -0.82
N GLN A 117 2.57 -0.47 -1.40
CA GLN A 117 3.14 -0.55 -2.75
C GLN A 117 4.16 -1.69 -2.85
N LYS A 118 5.07 -1.83 -1.87
CA LYS A 118 6.05 -2.91 -1.83
C LYS A 118 5.39 -4.29 -1.81
N LEU A 119 4.43 -4.51 -0.93
CA LEU A 119 3.69 -5.78 -0.88
C LEU A 119 2.95 -6.06 -2.19
N LEU A 120 2.33 -5.05 -2.78
CA LEU A 120 1.62 -5.17 -4.06
C LEU A 120 2.56 -5.60 -5.19
N MET A 121 3.70 -4.92 -5.36
CA MET A 121 4.65 -5.27 -6.43
C MET A 121 5.27 -6.64 -6.22
N ASP A 122 5.64 -7.02 -5.00
CA ASP A 122 6.23 -8.33 -4.72
C ASP A 122 5.22 -9.45 -5.03
N THR A 123 3.97 -9.26 -4.60
CA THR A 123 2.88 -10.21 -4.85
C THR A 123 2.57 -10.29 -6.34
N ALA A 124 2.39 -9.14 -7.02
CA ALA A 124 2.11 -9.06 -8.44
C ALA A 124 3.21 -9.66 -9.30
N SER A 125 4.48 -9.39 -8.98
CA SER A 125 5.63 -9.96 -9.69
C SER A 125 5.67 -11.48 -9.56
N SER A 126 5.50 -12.00 -8.34
CA SER A 126 5.50 -13.44 -8.09
C SER A 126 4.37 -14.15 -8.83
N GLU A 127 3.18 -13.55 -8.82
CA GLU A 127 1.98 -14.09 -9.45
C GLU A 127 2.07 -14.03 -10.98
N TYR A 128 2.57 -12.93 -11.54
CA TYR A 128 2.79 -12.80 -12.98
C TYR A 128 3.79 -13.85 -13.49
N ILE A 129 4.90 -14.04 -12.78
CA ILE A 129 5.91 -15.07 -13.11
C ILE A 129 5.27 -16.46 -13.07
N PHE A 130 4.47 -16.76 -12.04
CA PHE A 130 3.76 -18.03 -11.93
C PHE A 130 2.79 -18.24 -13.09
N ILE A 131 1.93 -17.26 -13.39
CA ILE A 131 0.94 -17.34 -14.46
C ILE A 131 1.63 -17.56 -15.82
N LYS A 132 2.68 -16.79 -16.09
CA LYS A 132 3.47 -16.92 -17.32
C LYS A 132 4.12 -18.30 -17.43
N ALA A 133 4.65 -18.85 -16.34
CA ALA A 133 5.32 -20.13 -16.33
C ALA A 133 4.34 -21.31 -16.45
N PHE A 134 3.22 -21.25 -15.72
CA PHE A 134 2.28 -22.36 -15.55
C PHE A 134 1.17 -22.38 -16.62
N PHE A 135 0.54 -21.24 -16.89
CA PHE A 135 -0.60 -21.14 -17.83
C PHE A 135 -0.20 -20.70 -19.24
N ARG A 136 0.94 -20.01 -19.40
CA ARG A 136 1.35 -19.43 -20.69
C ARG A 136 0.29 -18.50 -21.28
N ASP A 137 -0.43 -17.80 -20.40
CA ASP A 137 -1.49 -16.86 -20.73
C ASP A 137 -1.41 -15.67 -19.77
N GLU A 138 -0.74 -14.62 -20.23
CA GLU A 138 -0.50 -13.41 -19.43
C GLU A 138 -1.78 -12.60 -19.19
N SER A 139 -2.84 -12.83 -19.97
CA SER A 139 -4.12 -12.11 -19.80
C SER A 139 -4.83 -12.46 -18.49
N MET A 140 -4.54 -13.64 -17.92
CA MET A 140 -5.08 -14.07 -16.64
C MET A 140 -4.66 -13.16 -15.49
N PHE A 141 -3.48 -12.54 -15.58
CA PHE A 141 -2.94 -11.67 -14.53
C PHE A 141 -3.90 -10.52 -14.20
N TYR A 142 -4.42 -9.82 -15.22
CA TYR A 142 -5.32 -8.69 -15.01
C TYR A 142 -6.63 -9.10 -14.32
N ARG A 143 -7.12 -10.32 -14.59
CA ARG A 143 -8.33 -10.85 -13.96
C ARG A 143 -8.08 -11.29 -12.51
N VAL A 144 -6.89 -11.83 -12.23
CA VAL A 144 -6.48 -12.14 -10.85
C VAL A 144 -6.37 -10.86 -10.02
N PHE A 145 -5.81 -9.79 -10.58
CA PHE A 145 -5.58 -8.53 -9.85
C PHE A 145 -6.73 -7.53 -9.86
N GLU A 146 -7.83 -7.79 -10.58
CA GLU A 146 -9.00 -6.90 -10.60
C GLU A 146 -9.54 -6.60 -9.19
N GLY A 147 -9.73 -7.63 -8.36
CA GLY A 147 -10.23 -7.50 -6.99
C GLY A 147 -9.24 -6.82 -6.04
N PRO A 148 -7.98 -7.30 -5.95
CA PRO A 148 -6.94 -6.65 -5.13
C PRO A 148 -6.75 -5.16 -5.44
N VAL A 149 -6.72 -4.79 -6.73
CA VAL A 149 -6.56 -3.39 -7.15
C VAL A 149 -7.79 -2.57 -6.77
N ALA A 150 -9.00 -3.12 -6.90
CA ALA A 150 -10.22 -2.42 -6.48
C ALA A 150 -10.21 -2.11 -4.97
N VAL A 151 -9.84 -3.08 -4.13
CA VAL A 151 -9.72 -2.88 -2.67
C VAL A 151 -8.73 -1.75 -2.34
N ILE A 152 -7.57 -1.75 -2.98
CA ILE A 152 -6.54 -0.72 -2.78
C ILE A 152 -7.01 0.65 -3.27
N ASP A 153 -7.66 0.71 -4.44
CA ASP A 153 -8.17 1.95 -5.02
C ASP A 153 -9.26 2.59 -4.15
N GLU A 154 -10.19 1.80 -3.63
CA GLU A 154 -11.21 2.26 -2.68
C GLU A 154 -10.58 2.85 -1.42
N ASN A 155 -9.62 2.14 -0.82
CA ASN A 155 -8.90 2.63 0.35
C ASN A 155 -8.11 3.93 0.07
N MET A 156 -7.46 4.01 -1.10
CA MET A 156 -6.73 5.20 -1.50
C MET A 156 -7.65 6.40 -1.70
N LYS A 157 -8.81 6.22 -2.34
CA LYS A 157 -9.81 7.28 -2.52
C LYS A 157 -10.26 7.84 -1.18
N LEU A 158 -10.56 6.97 -0.21
CA LEU A 158 -10.96 7.37 1.15
C LEU A 158 -9.83 8.13 1.86
N THR A 159 -8.58 7.66 1.74
CA THR A 159 -7.46 8.33 2.41
C THR A 159 -7.13 9.68 1.77
N LEU A 160 -7.12 9.76 0.44
CA LEU A 160 -6.80 10.99 -0.29
C LEU A 160 -7.87 12.06 -0.09
N ALA A 161 -9.15 11.69 -0.03
CA ALA A 161 -10.25 12.63 0.22
C ALA A 161 -10.13 13.31 1.60
N ASN A 162 -9.50 12.65 2.56
CA ASN A 162 -9.36 13.12 3.94
C ASN A 162 -7.92 13.60 4.27
N SER A 163 -7.03 13.71 3.27
CA SER A 163 -5.63 14.09 3.50
C SER A 163 -5.41 15.60 3.37
N HIS A 164 -4.86 16.22 4.41
CA HIS A 164 -4.46 17.63 4.42
C HIS A 164 -2.93 17.83 4.47
N ASP A 165 -2.16 16.74 4.39
CA ASP A 165 -0.70 16.76 4.43
C ASP A 165 -0.12 16.77 3.01
N ALA A 166 0.21 17.97 2.52
CA ALA A 166 0.79 18.16 1.19
C ALA A 166 2.15 17.46 1.01
N ILE A 167 2.94 17.30 2.08
CA ILE A 167 4.23 16.60 2.03
C ILE A 167 4.00 15.10 1.88
N CYS A 168 3.04 14.54 2.61
CA CYS A 168 2.64 13.15 2.44
C CYS A 168 2.24 12.88 0.98
N LEU A 169 1.37 13.72 0.41
CA LEU A 169 0.91 13.56 -0.99
C LEU A 169 2.08 13.66 -1.98
N MET A 170 2.98 14.63 -1.79
CA MET A 170 4.18 14.76 -2.62
C MET A 170 5.07 13.52 -2.50
N LEU A 171 5.31 13.01 -1.29
CA LEU A 171 6.13 11.82 -1.05
C LEU A 171 5.49 10.57 -1.66
N MET A 172 4.16 10.40 -1.58
CA MET A 172 3.45 9.32 -2.27
C MET A 172 3.71 9.35 -3.79
N ILE A 173 3.62 10.52 -4.41
CA ILE A 173 3.94 10.68 -5.85
C ILE A 173 5.41 10.32 -6.13
N CYS A 174 6.34 10.76 -5.27
CA CYS A 174 7.76 10.44 -5.41
C CYS A 174 8.03 8.94 -5.25
N ILE A 175 7.38 8.28 -4.29
CA ILE A 175 7.47 6.83 -4.08
C ILE A 175 6.99 6.08 -5.32
N THR A 176 5.83 6.43 -5.87
CA THR A 176 5.31 5.81 -7.10
C THR A 176 6.28 5.98 -8.28
N LYS A 177 6.82 7.19 -8.47
CA LYS A 177 7.81 7.45 -9.53
C LYS A 177 9.08 6.63 -9.34
N LYS A 178 9.56 6.50 -8.11
CA LYS A 178 10.75 5.69 -7.80
C LYS A 178 10.51 4.22 -8.11
N HIS A 179 9.37 3.66 -7.73
CA HIS A 179 9.04 2.28 -8.05
C HIS A 179 9.00 2.03 -9.58
N GLN A 180 8.49 2.97 -10.37
CA GLN A 180 8.52 2.87 -11.85
C GLN A 180 9.96 2.81 -12.40
N GLU A 181 10.88 3.61 -11.85
CA GLU A 181 12.30 3.56 -12.25
C GLU A 181 12.92 2.18 -11.95
N TYR A 182 12.61 1.58 -10.80
CA TYR A 182 13.13 0.27 -10.42
C TYR A 182 12.57 -0.88 -11.25
N GLU A 183 11.25 -0.90 -11.52
CA GLU A 183 10.65 -1.95 -12.37
C GLU A 183 11.22 -1.93 -13.80
N LEU A 184 11.49 -0.74 -14.34
CA LEU A 184 12.20 -0.61 -15.62
C LEU A 184 13.61 -1.18 -15.55
N CYS A 185 14.30 -1.17 -14.42
CA CYS A 185 15.61 -1.79 -14.28
C CYS A 185 15.58 -3.33 -14.12
N PHE A 186 14.45 -3.92 -13.70
CA PHE A 186 14.30 -5.38 -13.59
C PHE A 186 13.74 -6.06 -14.84
N LEU A 187 13.20 -5.27 -15.79
CA LEU A 187 12.65 -5.74 -17.06
C LEU A 187 13.64 -5.66 -18.24
N TRP A 188 14.90 -5.28 -18.00
CA TRP A 188 16.03 -5.31 -18.95
C TRP A 188 17.22 -6.06 -18.35
#